data_AF-A0A7V8ZE38-F1
#
_entry.id   AF-A0A7V8ZE38-F1
#
_cell.length_a   1.000
_cell.length_b   1.000
_cell.length_c   1.000
_cell.angle_alpha   90.00
_cell.angle_beta   90.00
_cell.angle_gamma   90.00
#
_symmetry.space_group_name_H-M   'P 1'
#
loop_
_entity.id
_entity.type
_entity.pdbx_description
1 polymer ?
#
loop_
_entity_poly.entity_id
_entity_poly.type
_entity_poly.pdbx_seq_one_letter_code
_entity_poly.pdbx_strand_id
1 'polypeptide(L)'
;MNEPQTPTKLTGGSWAATLKRTVSEFREDNLTDWAAALTYYAVLSIFPALIALVSLVGLVGDPQSTTDSLLDIVGDVGPASAVETFRGPVEAVTDNRAGAGILLVLGLATAVWTASGYIGAFTRASNAIYEVHEGRPFWKLRPLQLL
;
A
#
# COMPACT_ATOMS: atom_id res chain seq x y z
N MET A 1 25.22 -15.68 -33.84
CA MET A 1 25.64 -15.03 -32.57
C MET A 1 24.95 -15.81 -31.47
N ASN A 2 25.68 -16.52 -30.61
CA ASN A 2 25.09 -17.39 -29.59
C ASN A 2 24.76 -16.55 -28.35
N GLU A 3 23.47 -16.30 -28.11
CA GLU A 3 23.03 -15.64 -26.89
C GLU A 3 23.26 -16.58 -25.69
N PRO A 4 23.89 -16.12 -24.60
CA PRO A 4 24.14 -16.95 -23.44
C PRO A 4 22.81 -17.29 -22.75
N GLN A 5 22.42 -18.56 -22.78
CA GLN A 5 21.15 -19.05 -22.22
C GLN A 5 21.12 -19.09 -20.67
N THR A 6 22.14 -18.60 -19.98
CA THR A 6 22.23 -18.66 -18.52
C THR A 6 23.02 -17.46 -17.96
N PRO A 7 22.52 -16.76 -16.91
CA PRO A 7 23.17 -15.58 -16.33
C PRO A 7 24.59 -15.86 -15.80
N THR A 8 24.87 -17.11 -15.44
CA THR A 8 26.15 -17.57 -14.90
C THR A 8 27.28 -17.69 -15.95
N LYS A 9 26.98 -17.53 -17.24
CA LYS A 9 27.98 -17.58 -18.33
C LYS A 9 28.37 -16.19 -18.88
N LEU A 10 27.92 -15.13 -18.22
CA LEU A 10 28.23 -13.75 -18.60
C LEU A 10 29.67 -13.40 -18.23
N THR A 11 30.47 -13.00 -19.23
CA THR A 11 31.80 -12.40 -19.01
C THR A 11 31.66 -11.02 -18.35
N GLY A 12 32.68 -10.51 -17.64
CA GLY A 12 32.58 -9.25 -16.89
C GLY A 12 32.07 -8.04 -17.70
N GLY A 13 32.42 -7.95 -18.99
CA GLY A 13 31.89 -6.89 -19.88
C GLY A 13 30.41 -7.05 -20.23
N SER A 14 29.89 -8.28 -20.28
CA SER A 14 28.46 -8.52 -20.54
C SER A 14 27.58 -8.17 -19.33
N TRP A 15 28.08 -8.29 -18.11
CA TRP A 15 27.39 -7.77 -16.91
C TRP A 15 27.22 -6.25 -16.94
N ALA A 16 28.28 -5.52 -17.31
CA ALA A 16 28.22 -4.07 -17.45
C ALA A 16 27.23 -3.64 -18.55
N ALA A 17 27.19 -4.38 -19.67
CA ALA A 17 26.22 -4.15 -20.74
C ALA A 17 24.77 -4.40 -20.28
N THR A 18 24.51 -5.49 -19.55
CA THR A 18 23.20 -5.80 -18.99
C THR A 18 22.76 -4.72 -18.01
N LEU A 19 23.63 -4.31 -17.08
CA LEU A 19 23.31 -3.24 -16.13
C LEU A 19 22.98 -1.92 -16.84
N LYS A 20 23.77 -1.55 -17.85
CA LYS A 20 23.50 -0.35 -18.66
C LYS A 20 22.15 -0.43 -19.34
N ARG A 21 21.79 -1.60 -19.89
CA ARG A 21 20.47 -1.81 -20.52
C ARG A 21 19.35 -1.68 -19.49
N THR A 22 19.45 -2.35 -18.35
CA THR A 22 18.46 -2.24 -17.26
C THR A 22 18.26 -0.81 -16.80
N VAL A 23 19.31 0.00 -16.68
CA VAL A 23 19.18 1.42 -16.30
C VAL A 23 18.52 2.25 -17.40
N SER A 24 18.73 1.92 -18.68
CA SER A 24 18.03 2.55 -19.81
C SER A 24 16.54 2.22 -19.76
N GLU A 25 16.19 0.93 -19.71
CA GLU A 25 14.81 0.47 -19.64
C GLU A 25 14.08 1.05 -18.41
N PHE A 26 14.74 1.06 -17.24
CA PHE A 26 14.17 1.65 -16.02
C PHE A 26 13.74 3.12 -16.21
N ARG A 27 14.53 3.89 -16.96
CA ARG A 27 14.24 5.30 -17.27
C ARG A 27 13.19 5.42 -18.36
N GLU A 28 13.27 4.61 -19.41
CA GLU A 28 12.32 4.60 -20.52
C GLU A 28 10.90 4.22 -20.05
N ASP A 29 10.80 3.27 -19.12
CA ASP A 29 9.54 2.83 -18.49
C ASP A 29 9.02 3.77 -17.39
N ASN A 30 9.74 4.86 -17.08
CA ASN A 30 9.42 5.81 -16.03
C ASN A 30 9.15 5.13 -14.66
N LEU A 31 9.97 4.14 -14.29
CA LEU A 31 9.74 3.34 -13.08
C LEU A 31 9.77 4.15 -11.78
N THR A 32 10.44 5.30 -11.76
CA THR A 32 10.38 6.24 -10.64
C THR A 32 8.98 6.81 -10.43
N ASP A 33 8.26 7.14 -11.51
CA ASP A 33 6.90 7.67 -11.42
C ASP A 33 5.92 6.59 -10.96
N TRP A 34 6.11 5.36 -11.42
CA TRP A 34 5.35 4.21 -10.90
C TRP A 34 5.61 4.00 -9.42
N ALA A 35 6.87 4.02 -8.98
CA ALA A 35 7.22 3.88 -7.57
C ALA A 35 6.58 4.99 -6.71
N ALA A 36 6.57 6.23 -7.20
CA ALA A 36 5.89 7.34 -6.54
C ALA A 36 4.37 7.12 -6.44
N ALA A 37 3.73 6.66 -7.53
CA ALA A 37 2.30 6.35 -7.53
C ALA A 37 1.95 5.22 -6.57
N LEU A 38 2.73 4.13 -6.55
CA LEU A 38 2.54 3.02 -5.62
C LEU A 38 2.69 3.47 -4.17
N THR A 39 3.70 4.29 -3.88
CA THR A 39 3.92 4.86 -2.54
C THR A 39 2.76 5.74 -2.12
N TYR A 40 2.26 6.60 -3.02
CA TYR A 40 1.10 7.45 -2.77
C TYR A 40 -0.14 6.62 -2.39
N TYR A 41 -0.48 5.58 -3.16
CA TYR A 41 -1.64 4.73 -2.84
C TYR A 41 -1.43 3.93 -1.55
N ALA A 42 -0.21 3.44 -1.30
CA ALA A 42 0.11 2.73 -0.07
C ALA A 42 -0.07 3.62 1.16
N VAL A 43 0.54 4.80 1.18
CA VAL A 43 0.43 5.77 2.30
C VAL A 43 -1.01 6.22 2.49
N LEU A 44 -1.73 6.50 1.40
CA LEU A 44 -3.14 6.89 1.45
C LEU A 44 -4.02 5.79 2.09
N SER A 45 -3.68 4.51 1.88
CA SER A 45 -4.44 3.38 2.44
C SER A 45 -4.19 3.10 3.92
N ILE A 46 -3.06 3.60 4.48
CA ILE A 46 -2.71 3.38 5.90
C ILE A 46 -3.75 4.01 6.83
N PHE A 47 -4.18 5.25 6.57
CA PHE A 47 -5.12 5.93 7.46
C PHE A 47 -6.49 5.23 7.56
N PRO A 48 -7.17 4.90 6.45
CA PRO A 48 -8.42 4.12 6.52
C PRO A 48 -8.24 2.75 7.16
N ALA A 49 -7.12 2.08 6.90
CA ALA A 49 -6.81 0.78 7.51
C ALA A 49 -6.64 0.90 9.04
N LEU A 50 -5.96 1.94 9.51
CA LEU A 50 -5.83 2.23 10.95
C LEU A 50 -7.19 2.54 11.59
N ILE A 51 -8.02 3.36 10.95
CA ILE A 51 -9.37 3.65 11.43
C ILE A 51 -10.19 2.37 11.55
N ALA A 52 -10.16 1.50 10.53
CA ALA A 52 -10.83 0.22 10.54
C ALA A 52 -10.30 -0.68 11.68
N LEU A 53 -8.98 -0.74 11.86
CA LEU A 53 -8.37 -1.53 12.92
C LEU A 53 -8.79 -1.04 14.31
N VAL A 54 -8.67 0.25 14.59
CA VAL A 54 -9.07 0.85 15.88
C VAL A 54 -10.56 0.65 16.13
N SER A 55 -11.40 0.84 15.11
CA SER A 55 -12.84 0.64 15.20
C SER A 55 -13.20 -0.83 15.47
N LEU A 56 -12.48 -1.78 14.84
CA LEU A 56 -12.67 -3.21 15.09
C LEU A 56 -12.33 -3.56 16.53
N VAL A 57 -11.21 -3.07 17.06
CA VAL A 57 -10.82 -3.33 18.45
C VAL A 57 -11.80 -2.65 19.42
N GLY A 58 -12.25 -1.42 19.17
CA GLY A 58 -13.26 -0.75 20.01
C GLY A 58 -14.63 -1.42 20.02
N LEU A 59 -14.99 -2.19 18.98
CA LEU A 59 -16.21 -2.98 18.93
C LEU A 59 -16.12 -4.32 19.68
N VAL A 60 -14.93 -4.93 19.69
CA VAL A 60 -14.71 -6.29 20.24
C VAL A 60 -14.12 -6.26 21.65
N GLY A 61 -13.32 -5.24 21.98
CA GLY A 61 -12.58 -5.10 23.22
C GLY A 61 -13.26 -4.25 24.28
N ASP A 62 -12.65 -4.24 25.47
CA ASP A 62 -12.98 -3.29 26.52
C ASP A 62 -12.43 -1.89 26.16
N PRO A 63 -13.21 -0.80 26.31
CA PRO A 63 -12.80 0.54 25.87
C PRO A 63 -11.49 1.04 26.50
N GLN A 64 -11.25 0.76 27.79
CA GLN A 64 -10.07 1.22 28.50
C GLN A 64 -8.83 0.45 28.05
N SER A 65 -8.91 -0.89 28.06
CA SER A 65 -7.81 -1.74 27.60
C SER A 65 -7.43 -1.50 26.13
N THR A 66 -8.42 -1.20 25.28
CA THR A 66 -8.20 -0.88 23.86
C THR A 66 -7.48 0.45 23.70
N THR A 67 -7.91 1.47 24.43
CA THR A 67 -7.32 2.81 24.38
C THR A 67 -5.86 2.76 24.84
N ASP A 68 -5.58 2.10 25.97
CA ASP A 68 -4.23 1.97 26.50
C ASP A 68 -3.30 1.23 25.52
N SER A 69 -3.76 0.10 24.95
CA SER A 69 -2.97 -0.68 23.99
C SER A 69 -2.63 0.12 22.73
N LEU A 70 -3.57 0.93 22.22
CA LEU A 70 -3.34 1.76 21.05
C LEU A 70 -2.38 2.92 21.34
N LEU A 71 -2.48 3.53 22.52
CA LEU A 71 -1.59 4.60 22.93
C LEU A 71 -0.17 4.10 23.22
N ASP A 72 -0.03 2.89 23.75
CA ASP A 72 1.27 2.24 23.92
C ASP A 72 1.95 2.00 22.57
N ILE A 73 1.22 1.49 21.58
CA ILE A 73 1.76 1.33 20.21
C ILE A 73 2.19 2.69 19.65
N VAL A 74 1.36 3.73 19.76
CA VAL A 74 1.71 5.08 19.30
C VAL A 74 2.96 5.61 20.02
N GLY A 75 3.12 5.31 21.31
CA GLY A 75 4.30 5.69 22.10
C GLY A 75 5.56 4.91 21.72
N ASP A 76 5.43 3.65 21.32
CA ASP A 76 6.56 2.81 20.91
C ASP A 76 7.08 3.15 19.51
N VAL A 77 6.18 3.50 18.58
CA VAL A 77 6.56 3.79 17.18
C VAL A 77 6.79 5.29 16.94
N GLY A 78 6.24 6.15 17.78
CA GLY A 78 6.23 7.61 17.61
C GLY A 78 6.94 8.39 18.73
N PRO A 79 7.20 9.69 18.54
CA PRO A 79 7.61 10.57 19.62
C PRO A 79 6.49 10.70 20.67
N ALA A 80 6.84 10.94 21.93
CA ALA A 80 5.86 11.03 23.03
C ALA A 80 4.70 12.01 22.77
N SER A 81 4.92 13.09 22.00
CA SER A 81 3.89 14.04 21.59
C SER A 81 2.80 13.46 20.68
N ALA A 82 3.05 12.33 20.03
CA ALA A 82 2.06 11.62 19.24
C ALA A 82 0.94 11.06 20.14
N VAL A 83 1.27 10.58 21.34
CA VAL A 83 0.29 10.00 22.28
C VAL A 83 -0.80 11.03 22.65
N GLU A 84 -0.42 12.25 23.04
CA GLU A 84 -1.38 13.33 23.29
C GLU A 84 -2.25 13.66 22.07
N THR A 85 -1.66 13.59 20.87
CA THR A 85 -2.37 13.90 19.60
C THR A 85 -3.42 12.84 19.27
N PHE A 86 -3.13 11.57 19.55
CA PHE A 86 -3.99 10.44 19.20
C PHE A 86 -4.97 10.04 20.32
N ARG A 87 -4.75 10.45 21.58
CA ARG A 87 -5.62 10.14 22.73
C ARG A 87 -7.09 10.48 22.50
N GLY A 88 -7.41 11.74 22.20
CA GLY A 88 -8.79 12.18 22.00
C GLY A 88 -9.51 11.45 20.85
N PRO A 89 -8.89 11.30 19.67
CA PRO A 89 -9.45 10.49 18.59
C PRO A 89 -9.66 9.02 18.96
N VAL A 90 -8.74 8.39 19.70
CA VAL A 90 -8.86 6.99 20.13
C VAL A 90 -10.01 6.83 21.12
N GLU A 91 -10.07 7.66 22.16
CA GLU A 91 -11.14 7.67 23.17
C GLU A 91 -12.52 7.88 22.53
N ALA A 92 -12.62 8.80 21.57
CA ALA A 92 -13.88 9.06 20.86
C ALA A 92 -14.39 7.85 20.05
N VAL A 93 -13.48 6.99 19.55
CA VAL A 93 -13.86 5.78 18.82
C VAL A 93 -14.20 4.64 19.77
N THR A 94 -13.50 4.51 20.91
CA THR A 94 -13.72 3.43 21.88
C THR A 94 -14.96 3.65 22.74
N ASP A 95 -15.32 4.90 23.08
CA ASP A 95 -16.48 5.21 23.91
C ASP A 95 -17.83 5.13 23.16
N ASN A 96 -17.82 5.23 21.82
CA ASN A 96 -19.04 5.22 21.00
C ASN A 96 -19.09 4.00 20.05
N ARG A 97 -19.67 2.89 20.53
CA ARG A 97 -19.83 1.66 19.72
C ARG A 97 -20.60 1.85 18.41
N ALA A 98 -21.63 2.70 18.37
CA ALA A 98 -22.37 2.95 17.13
C ALA A 98 -21.50 3.74 16.12
N GLY A 99 -20.75 4.72 16.62
CA GLY A 99 -19.76 5.46 15.82
C GLY A 99 -18.64 4.56 15.30
N ALA A 100 -18.12 3.65 16.14
CA ALA A 100 -17.11 2.67 15.76
C ALA A 100 -17.60 1.74 14.64
N GLY A 101 -18.86 1.27 14.69
CA GLY A 101 -19.45 0.48 13.61
C GLY A 101 -19.44 1.18 12.26
N ILE A 102 -19.83 2.45 12.25
CA ILE A 102 -19.84 3.28 11.03
C ILE A 102 -18.41 3.53 10.52
N LEU A 103 -17.49 3.88 11.42
CA LEU A 103 -16.08 4.12 11.10
C LEU A 103 -15.37 2.87 10.59
N LEU A 104 -15.71 1.69 11.11
CA LEU A 104 -15.21 0.42 10.60
C LEU A 104 -15.62 0.21 9.14
N VAL A 105 -16.91 0.35 8.83
CA VAL A 105 -17.42 0.15 7.46
C VAL A 105 -16.83 1.17 6.50
N LEU A 106 -16.82 2.46 6.87
CA LEU A 106 -16.24 3.52 6.05
C LEU A 106 -14.73 3.35 5.87
N GLY A 107 -14.03 2.99 6.94
CA GLY A 107 -12.59 2.72 6.94
C GLY A 107 -12.25 1.57 6.02
N LEU A 108 -12.95 0.43 6.12
CA LEU A 108 -12.76 -0.72 5.24
C LEU A 108 -13.10 -0.39 3.79
N ALA A 109 -14.23 0.27 3.52
CA ALA A 109 -14.61 0.65 2.16
C ALA A 109 -13.57 1.56 1.51
N THR A 110 -13.06 2.54 2.26
CA THR A 110 -12.03 3.47 1.79
C THR A 110 -10.66 2.80 1.65
N ALA A 111 -10.31 1.89 2.57
CA ALA A 111 -9.09 1.08 2.48
C ALA A 111 -9.10 0.20 1.22
N VAL A 112 -10.20 -0.51 0.95
CA VAL A 112 -10.36 -1.33 -0.26
C VAL A 112 -10.30 -0.45 -1.53
N TRP A 113 -10.96 0.70 -1.51
CA TRP A 113 -10.91 1.63 -2.64
C TRP A 113 -9.47 2.08 -2.94
N THR A 114 -8.73 2.51 -1.92
CA THR A 114 -7.35 3.01 -2.06
C THR A 114 -6.38 1.90 -2.46
N ALA A 115 -6.52 0.71 -1.86
CA ALA A 115 -5.77 -0.49 -2.24
C ALA A 115 -6.02 -0.89 -3.70
N SER A 116 -7.25 -0.78 -4.20
CA SER A 116 -7.53 -1.05 -5.62
C SER A 116 -6.77 -0.11 -6.57
N GLY A 117 -6.54 1.14 -6.14
CA GLY A 117 -5.68 2.10 -6.83
C GLY A 117 -4.24 1.63 -6.93
N TYR A 118 -3.71 1.05 -5.84
CA TYR A 118 -2.38 0.43 -5.82
C TYR A 118 -2.29 -0.73 -6.81
N ILE A 119 -3.23 -1.69 -6.77
CA ILE A 119 -3.24 -2.84 -7.68
C ILE A 119 -3.31 -2.39 -9.14
N GLY A 120 -4.10 -1.36 -9.43
CA GLY A 120 -4.18 -0.77 -10.76
C GLY A 120 -2.87 -0.11 -11.21
N ALA A 121 -2.19 0.63 -10.31
CA ALA A 121 -0.89 1.21 -10.61
C ALA A 121 0.18 0.13 -10.82
N PHE A 122 0.20 -0.90 -9.97
CA PHE A 122 1.09 -2.04 -10.07
C PHE A 122 0.90 -2.82 -11.38
N THR A 123 -0.36 -3.02 -11.80
CA THR A 123 -0.68 -3.68 -13.07
C THR A 123 -0.11 -2.88 -14.25
N ARG A 124 -0.29 -1.55 -14.25
CA ARG A 124 0.25 -0.70 -15.33
C ARG A 124 1.78 -0.67 -15.33
N ALA A 125 2.42 -0.62 -14.16
CA ALA A 125 3.87 -0.71 -14.03
C ALA A 125 4.40 -2.06 -14.55
N SER A 126 3.72 -3.16 -14.22
CA SER A 126 4.08 -4.50 -14.70
C SER A 126 3.91 -4.61 -16.22
N ASN A 127 2.81 -4.09 -16.75
CA ASN A 127 2.58 -4.04 -18.20
C ASN A 127 3.66 -3.23 -18.93
N ALA A 128 4.13 -2.12 -18.34
CA ALA A 128 5.25 -1.34 -18.88
C ALA A 128 6.54 -2.18 -18.92
N ILE A 129 6.94 -2.77 -17.78
CA ILE A 129 8.15 -3.60 -17.65
C ILE A 129 8.17 -4.79 -18.61
N TYR A 130 7.01 -5.41 -18.85
CA TYR A 130 6.88 -6.56 -19.75
C TYR A 130 6.50 -6.17 -21.19
N GLU A 131 6.42 -4.88 -21.50
CA GLU A 131 6.00 -4.34 -22.81
C GLU A 131 4.63 -4.88 -23.30
N VAL A 132 3.74 -5.22 -22.36
CA VAL A 132 2.41 -5.76 -22.65
C VAL A 132 1.40 -4.63 -22.79
N HIS A 133 0.74 -4.56 -23.94
CA HIS A 133 -0.37 -3.65 -24.14
C HIS A 133 -1.62 -4.17 -23.43
N GLU A 134 -2.21 -3.37 -22.53
CA GLU A 134 -3.42 -3.75 -21.79
C GLU A 134 -4.62 -3.81 -22.74
N GLY A 135 -5.01 -5.02 -23.13
CA GLY A 135 -6.15 -5.27 -24.02
C GLY A 135 -7.50 -5.43 -23.30
N ARG A 136 -7.51 -5.50 -21.96
CA ARG A 136 -8.77 -5.68 -21.23
C ARG A 136 -9.54 -4.36 -21.15
N PRO A 137 -10.83 -4.35 -21.50
CA PRO A 137 -11.64 -3.17 -21.33
C PRO A 137 -11.85 -2.83 -19.85
N PHE A 138 -12.09 -1.54 -19.56
CA PHE A 138 -12.19 -0.98 -18.21
C PHE A 138 -13.12 -1.78 -17.28
N TRP A 139 -14.25 -2.26 -17.80
CA TRP A 139 -15.23 -3.04 -17.03
C TRP A 139 -14.77 -4.44 -16.64
N LYS A 140 -13.79 -5.03 -17.33
CA LYS A 140 -13.13 -6.28 -16.91
C LYS A 140 -11.97 -6.02 -15.97
N LEU A 141 -11.26 -4.91 -16.16
CA LEU A 141 -10.06 -4.58 -15.41
C LEU A 141 -10.37 -4.08 -13.99
N ARG A 142 -11.37 -3.22 -13.82
CA ARG A 142 -11.70 -2.61 -12.51
C ARG A 142 -12.16 -3.62 -11.45
N PRO A 143 -13.04 -4.60 -11.74
CA PRO A 143 -13.41 -5.60 -10.74
C PRO A 143 -12.22 -6.45 -10.28
N LEU A 144 -11.29 -6.78 -11.17
CA LEU A 144 -10.07 -7.53 -10.85
C LEU A 144 -9.07 -6.74 -9.99
N GLN A 145 -9.20 -5.41 -9.91
CA GLN A 145 -8.38 -4.57 -9.03
C GLN A 145 -9.01 -4.43 -7.63
N LEU A 146 -10.29 -4.77 -7.48
CA LEU A 146 -11.05 -4.67 -6.24
C LEU A 146 -11.14 -6.00 -5.46
N LEU A 147 -10.86 -7.13 -6.13
CA LEU A 147 -10.90 -8.50 -5.60
C LEU A 147 -9.49 -9.09 -5.57
#